data_AF-A0A2S2NLS5-F1
#
_entry.id   AF-A0A2S2NLS5-F1
#
_cell.length_a   1.000
_cell.length_b   1.000
_cell.length_c   1.000
_cell.angle_alpha   90.00
_cell.angle_beta   90.00
_cell.angle_gamma   90.00
#
_symmetry.space_group_name_H-M   'P 1'
#
loop_
_entity.id
_entity.type
_entity.pdbx_description
1 polymer ?
#
loop_
_entity_poly.entity_id
_entity_poly.type
_entity_poly.pdbx_seq_one_letter_code
_entity_poly.pdbx_strand_id
1 'polypeptide(L)'
;HNRFDEKLKKFSIYLFIIGGRLLYETLYCNMKNVLSSITTIFRYMDQTQDKIVEGTFRFKKLRLFLIQRNLPLQVWISEDGPRITRKIEYEEHSNKLVGFILSLKS
;
A
#
# COMPACT_ATOMS: atom_id res chain seq x y z
N HIS A 1 11.09 3.90 25.74
CA HIS A 1 10.91 4.17 24.30
C HIS A 1 10.90 2.80 23.62
N ASN A 2 9.72 2.28 23.23
CA ASN A 2 9.59 0.89 22.76
C ASN A 2 10.12 0.78 21.33
N ARG A 3 11.35 0.30 21.19
CA ARG A 3 11.99 0.05 19.90
C ARG A 3 11.50 -1.31 19.39
N PHE A 4 10.34 -1.31 18.72
CA PHE A 4 9.83 -2.53 18.11
C PHE A 4 10.78 -3.03 17.01
N ASP A 5 11.10 -4.32 17.05
CA ASP A 5 11.95 -4.97 16.05
C ASP A 5 11.30 -4.92 14.66
N GLU A 6 12.12 -4.93 13.61
CA GLU A 6 11.69 -4.91 12.22
C GLU A 6 10.80 -6.12 11.87
N LYS A 7 11.10 -7.29 12.45
CA LYS A 7 10.27 -8.49 12.28
C LYS A 7 8.86 -8.28 12.82
N LEU A 8 8.75 -7.62 13.98
CA LEU A 8 7.48 -7.37 14.65
C LEU A 8 6.64 -6.32 13.89
N LYS A 9 7.28 -5.31 13.30
CA LYS A 9 6.60 -4.35 12.41
C LYS A 9 6.02 -5.03 11.18
N LYS A 10 6.80 -5.90 10.53
CA LYS A 10 6.34 -6.69 9.37
C LYS A 10 5.17 -7.61 9.73
N PHE A 11 5.25 -8.29 10.87
CA PHE A 11 4.16 -9.10 11.39
C PHE A 11 2.90 -8.25 11.67
N SER A 12 3.07 -7.08 12.29
CA SER A 12 1.97 -6.16 12.59
C SER A 12 1.26 -5.68 11.32
N ILE A 13 2.01 -5.38 10.25
CA ILE A 13 1.47 -5.01 8.94
C ILE A 13 0.72 -6.17 8.31
N TYR A 14 1.30 -7.37 8.33
CA TYR A 14 0.64 -8.55 7.81
C TYR A 14 -0.70 -8.79 8.51
N LEU A 15 -0.70 -8.74 9.84
CA LEU A 15 -1.91 -8.89 10.66
C LEU A 15 -2.94 -7.78 10.37
N PHE A 16 -2.51 -6.54 10.20
CA PHE A 16 -3.39 -5.42 9.86
C PHE A 16 -4.02 -5.57 8.46
N ILE A 17 -3.26 -6.02 7.46
CA ILE A 17 -3.75 -6.22 6.09
C ILE A 17 -4.76 -7.37 6.02
N ILE A 18 -4.44 -8.50 6.65
CA ILE A 18 -5.29 -9.70 6.59
C ILE A 18 -6.50 -9.59 7.52
N GLY A 19 -6.29 -9.08 8.73
CA GLY A 19 -7.33 -8.98 9.75
C GLY A 19 -8.20 -7.74 9.66
N GLY A 20 -7.75 -6.72 8.93
CA GLY A 20 -8.38 -5.42 8.90
C GLY A 20 -8.18 -4.61 10.18
N ARG A 21 -8.61 -3.35 10.13
CA ARG A 21 -8.42 -2.37 11.20
C ARG A 21 -9.06 -2.80 12.52
N LEU A 22 -10.30 -3.27 12.49
CA LEU A 22 -11.07 -3.62 13.69
C LEU A 22 -10.41 -4.76 14.48
N LEU A 23 -9.98 -5.83 13.80
CA LEU A 23 -9.28 -6.95 14.43
C LEU A 23 -7.97 -6.46 15.07
N TYR A 24 -7.20 -5.67 14.33
CA TYR A 24 -5.91 -5.18 14.80
C TYR A 24 -6.06 -4.28 16.02
N GLU A 25 -7.02 -3.35 16.03
CA GLU A 25 -7.30 -2.47 17.17
C GLU A 25 -7.73 -3.27 18.39
N THR A 26 -8.58 -4.28 18.20
CA THR A 26 -9.02 -5.17 19.27
C THR A 26 -7.82 -5.89 19.90
N LEU A 27 -6.93 -6.45 19.07
CA LEU A 27 -5.74 -7.15 19.54
C LEU A 27 -4.74 -6.20 20.22
N TYR A 28 -4.55 -4.99 19.70
CA TYR A 28 -3.69 -3.98 20.30
C TYR A 28 -4.20 -3.54 21.68
N CYS A 29 -5.50 -3.36 21.85
CA CYS A 29 -6.11 -3.01 23.14
C CYS A 29 -5.96 -4.12 24.18
N ASN A 30 -6.09 -5.39 23.75
CA ASN A 30 -5.97 -6.55 24.63
C ASN A 30 -4.51 -6.96 24.92
N MET A 31 -3.57 -6.69 24.00
CA MET A 31 -2.16 -7.04 24.11
C MET A 31 -1.26 -5.80 24.18
N LYS A 32 -1.35 -5.09 25.32
CA LYS A 32 -0.57 -3.87 25.56
C LYS A 32 0.94 -4.15 25.43
N ASN A 33 1.65 -3.25 24.75
CA ASN A 33 3.11 -3.31 24.49
C ASN A 33 3.62 -4.46 23.62
N VAL A 34 2.74 -5.34 23.10
CA VAL A 34 3.15 -6.43 22.21
C VAL A 34 3.10 -5.98 20.75
N LEU A 35 2.05 -5.26 20.37
CA LEU A 35 1.82 -4.81 19.00
C LEU A 35 2.17 -3.33 18.81
N SER A 36 2.55 -2.99 17.58
CA SER A 36 2.83 -1.59 17.21
C SER A 36 1.53 -0.80 17.10
N SER A 37 1.56 0.51 17.39
CA SER A 37 0.39 1.36 17.15
C SER A 37 0.08 1.48 15.65
N ILE A 38 -1.17 1.77 15.30
CA ILE A 38 -1.60 1.98 13.91
C ILE A 38 -0.80 3.10 13.24
N THR A 39 -0.56 4.20 13.94
CA THR A 39 0.26 5.31 13.42
C THR A 39 1.67 4.85 13.07
N THR A 40 2.22 3.94 13.86
CA THR A 40 3.55 3.36 13.60
C THR A 40 3.52 2.43 12.38
N ILE A 41 2.44 1.67 12.19
CA ILE A 41 2.22 0.84 11.00
C ILE A 41 2.18 1.70 9.74
N PHE A 42 1.32 2.72 9.69
CA PHE A 42 1.20 3.59 8.52
C PHE A 42 2.50 4.29 8.19
N ARG A 43 3.16 4.89 9.19
CA ARG A 43 4.48 5.51 9.00
C ARG A 43 5.51 4.52 8.44
N TYR A 44 5.51 3.28 8.92
CA TYR A 44 6.42 2.27 8.40
C TYR A 44 6.08 1.85 6.96
N MET A 45 4.78 1.75 6.63
CA MET A 45 4.32 1.47 5.27
C MET A 45 4.76 2.56 4.30
N ASP A 46 4.57 3.84 4.66
CA ASP A 46 4.98 4.99 3.84
C ASP A 46 6.49 5.04 3.61
N GLN A 47 7.29 4.62 4.60
CA GLN A 47 8.75 4.59 4.49
C GLN A 47 9.29 3.40 3.69
N THR A 48 8.58 2.27 3.71
CA THR A 48 9.08 0.99 3.16
C THR A 48 8.55 0.70 1.76
N GLN A 49 7.39 1.25 1.40
CA GLN A 49 6.76 1.00 0.10
C GLN A 49 7.17 2.06 -0.93
N ASP A 50 7.63 1.63 -2.10
CA ASP A 50 7.74 2.53 -3.25
C ASP A 50 6.37 3.09 -3.61
N LYS A 51 6.30 4.42 -3.73
CA LYS A 51 5.14 5.16 -4.23
C LYS A 51 4.71 4.60 -5.58
N ILE A 52 3.43 4.29 -5.70
CA ILE A 52 2.83 3.86 -6.96
C ILE A 52 2.60 5.13 -7.79
N VAL A 53 3.11 5.16 -9.01
CA VAL A 53 2.93 6.28 -9.94
C VAL A 53 1.92 5.84 -10.99
N GLU A 54 0.89 6.66 -11.19
CA GLU A 54 -0.15 6.42 -12.19
C GLU A 54 0.45 6.30 -13.61
N GLY A 55 -0.13 5.43 -14.44
CA GLY A 55 0.31 5.22 -15.83
C GLY A 55 1.66 4.51 -15.99
N THR A 56 2.32 4.06 -14.91
CA THR A 56 3.63 3.42 -14.98
C THR A 56 3.61 1.97 -14.49
N PHE A 57 3.92 1.04 -15.39
CA PHE A 57 4.08 -0.38 -15.03
C PHE A 57 5.40 -0.63 -14.27
N ARG A 58 5.33 -1.39 -13.17
CA ARG A 58 6.49 -1.78 -12.35
C ARG A 58 7.18 -3.06 -12.86
N PHE A 59 7.48 -3.13 -14.15
CA PHE A 59 8.05 -4.33 -14.79
C PHE A 59 9.35 -4.82 -14.15
N LYS A 60 10.22 -3.92 -13.66
CA LYS A 60 11.45 -4.30 -12.95
C LYS A 60 11.17 -5.17 -11.73
N LYS A 61 10.17 -4.79 -10.93
CA LYS A 61 9.79 -5.54 -9.72
C LYS A 61 9.02 -6.80 -10.05
N LEU A 62 8.19 -6.78 -11.10
CA LEU A 62 7.52 -7.98 -11.61
C LEU A 62 8.55 -9.03 -12.07
N ARG A 63 9.57 -8.62 -12.84
CA ARG A 63 10.65 -9.51 -13.27
C ARG A 63 11.39 -10.13 -12.08
N LEU A 64 11.77 -9.31 -11.09
CA LEU A 64 12.41 -9.81 -9.87
C LEU A 64 11.52 -10.82 -9.12
N PHE A 65 10.22 -10.52 -9.01
CA PHE A 65 9.24 -11.40 -8.37
C PHE A 65 9.16 -12.76 -9.06
N LEU A 66 9.14 -12.79 -10.40
CA LEU A 66 9.07 -14.01 -11.21
C LEU A 66 10.35 -14.84 -11.06
N ILE A 67 11.51 -14.21 -11.16
CA ILE A 67 12.82 -14.89 -11.01
C ILE A 67 12.95 -15.52 -9.61
N GLN A 68 12.62 -14.77 -8.55
CA GLN A 68 12.73 -15.26 -7.17
C GLN A 68 11.82 -16.47 -6.88
N ARG A 69 10.75 -16.64 -7.64
CA ARG A 69 9.78 -17.74 -7.48
C ARG A 69 9.92 -18.82 -8.55
N ASN A 70 10.94 -18.72 -9.41
CA ASN A 70 11.14 -19.62 -10.54
C ASN A 70 9.89 -19.73 -11.44
N LEU A 71 9.27 -18.57 -11.74
CA LEU A 71 8.08 -18.46 -12.59
C LEU A 71 8.46 -18.03 -14.01
N PRO A 72 7.63 -18.37 -15.04
CA PRO A 72 7.87 -17.93 -16.41
C PRO A 72 7.91 -16.41 -16.54
N LEU A 73 8.80 -15.90 -17.39
CA LEU A 73 8.92 -14.46 -17.68
C LEU A 73 7.88 -13.96 -18.68
N GLN A 74 7.15 -14.88 -19.33
CA GLN A 74 6.04 -14.56 -20.21
C GLN A 74 4.76 -14.43 -19.38
N VAL A 75 4.19 -13.24 -19.35
CA VAL A 75 2.97 -12.91 -18.58
C VAL A 75 1.96 -12.20 -19.48
N TRP A 76 0.68 -12.46 -19.23
CA TRP A 76 -0.42 -11.74 -19.87
C TRP A 76 -0.95 -10.71 -18.88
N ILE A 77 -1.20 -9.50 -19.35
CA ILE A 77 -1.74 -8.41 -18.55
C ILE A 77 -3.09 -8.04 -19.15
N SER A 78 -4.13 -8.06 -18.33
CA SER A 78 -5.46 -7.57 -18.68
C SER A 78 -5.78 -6.42 -17.73
N GLU A 79 -6.18 -5.29 -18.29
CA GLU A 79 -6.75 -4.19 -17.52
C GLU A 79 -8.27 -4.31 -17.60
N ASP A 80 -8.92 -4.37 -16.44
CA ASP A 80 -10.35 -4.11 -16.32
C ASP A 80 -10.51 -2.74 -15.67
N GLY A 81 -11.47 -1.95 -16.16
CA GLY A 81 -11.68 -0.57 -15.74
C GLY A 81 -12.77 -0.47 -14.68
N PRO A 82 -12.47 -0.62 -13.38
CA PRO A 82 -13.48 -0.41 -12.34
C PRO A 82 -13.96 1.04 -12.41
N ARG A 83 -15.26 1.27 -12.16
CA ARG A 83 -15.83 2.62 -12.12
C ARG A 83 -15.16 3.43 -11.01
N ILE A 84 -14.26 4.35 -11.36
CA ILE A 84 -13.55 5.22 -10.42
C ILE A 84 -14.47 6.39 -9.96
N THR A 85 -14.35 6.76 -8.69
CA THR A 85 -15.02 7.91 -8.07
C THR A 85 -14.65 9.21 -8.79
N ARG A 86 -15.64 10.03 -9.18
CA ARG A 86 -15.46 11.28 -9.95
C ARG A 86 -14.82 12.44 -9.16
N LYS A 87 -14.37 12.22 -7.93
CA LYS A 87 -13.93 13.30 -7.04
C LYS A 87 -12.46 13.62 -7.32
N ILE A 88 -12.18 14.90 -7.55
CA ILE A 88 -10.81 15.40 -7.62
C ILE A 88 -10.31 15.56 -6.19
N GLU A 89 -9.15 14.98 -5.88
CA GLU A 89 -8.52 15.03 -4.57
C GLU A 89 -7.12 15.65 -4.69
N TYR A 90 -6.73 16.40 -3.66
CA TYR A 90 -5.39 16.99 -3.60
C TYR A 90 -4.45 16.02 -2.88
N GLU A 91 -3.39 15.61 -3.57
CA GLU A 91 -2.31 14.81 -3.00
C GLU A 91 -1.19 15.74 -2.51
N GLU A 92 -1.12 15.96 -1.20
CA GLU A 92 -0.16 16.88 -0.57
C GLU A 92 1.30 16.49 -0.84
N HIS A 93 1.60 15.19 -0.86
CA HIS A 93 2.98 14.70 -1.01
C HIS A 93 3.59 14.95 -2.39
N SER A 94 2.79 15.03 -3.44
CA SER A 94 3.26 15.31 -4.80
C SER A 94 2.91 16.72 -5.26
N ASN A 95 2.12 17.44 -4.46
CA ASN A 95 1.53 18.74 -4.79
C ASN A 95 0.75 18.69 -6.11
N LYS A 96 -0.12 17.69 -6.27
CA LYS A 96 -0.92 17.47 -7.48
C LYS A 96 -2.40 17.26 -7.15
N LEU A 97 -3.25 17.64 -8.11
CA LEU A 97 -4.64 17.25 -8.13
C LEU A 97 -4.76 15.91 -8.85
N VAL A 98 -5.31 14.90 -8.17
CA VAL A 98 -5.53 13.54 -8.68
C VAL A 98 -7.02 13.36 -8.92
N GLY A 99 -7.39 12.88 -10.09
CA GLY A 99 -8.78 12.63 -10.48
C GLY A 99 -9.12 13.14 -11.88
N PHE A 100 -10.24 12.66 -12.42
CA PHE A 100 -10.68 13.01 -13.76
C PHE A 100 -11.19 14.46 -13.79
N ILE A 101 -10.43 15.34 -14.46
CA ILE A 101 -10.87 16.70 -14.76
C ILE A 101 -11.91 16.60 -15.88
N LEU A 102 -13.05 17.31 -15.72
CA LEU A 102 -14.02 17.43 -16.80
C LEU A 102 -13.35 18.10 -18.00
N SER A 103 -13.51 17.53 -19.20
CA SER A 103 -12.97 18.11 -20.43
C SER A 103 -13.45 19.56 -20.57
N LEU A 104 -12.51 20.50 -20.66
CA LEU A 104 -12.82 21.86 -21.08
C LEU A 104 -13.32 21.76 -22.53
N LYS A 105 -14.60 22.06 -22.75
CA LYS A 105 -15.11 22.25 -24.12
C LYS A 105 -14.40 23.48 -24.70
N SER A 106 -13.72 23.31 -25.85
CA SER A 106 -13.38 24.43 -26.73
C SER A 106 -14.62 24.90 -27.49
#